data_AF-A0AAD7HYE9-F1
#
_entry.id   AF-A0AAD7HYE9-F1
#
_cell.length_a   1.000
_cell.length_b   1.000
_cell.length_c   1.000
_cell.angle_alpha   90.00
_cell.angle_beta   90.00
_cell.angle_gamma   90.00
#
_symmetry.space_group_name_H-M   'P 1'
#
loop_
_entity.id
_entity.type
_entity.pdbx_description
1 polymer ?
#
loop_
_entity_poly.entity_id
_entity_poly.type
_entity_poly.pdbx_seq_one_letter_code
_entity_poly.pdbx_strand_id
1 'polypeptide(L)'
;MDQAPPDGPVPVVVDTPGDEPCAQIWSVYISEAEKYDKALVDSWRGNMNGILIFAGLFSAILTAFIIESYPTLQPDMNLVSLAHISQQFANSTAGAGTIPIPSSVYAAPDYTISLICNIFWFLSLGFSLTSALTATLVEQWARDFLQRTEMQPSPVKRLESFHTFITVCMKRFRMHAVVGIIPMLLHMSLLLFFAGLVAFLFLVDNTVAWVSVGILTIVSLLYVSMTVLPLDRVDCPYKTP
;
A
#
# COMPACT_ATOMS: atom_id res chain seq x y z
N MET A 1 -53.19 -73.72 1.66
CA MET A 1 -53.85 -72.62 0.95
C MET A 1 -53.92 -71.47 1.95
N ASP A 2 -52.79 -70.86 2.30
CA ASP A 2 -51.95 -69.95 1.50
C ASP A 2 -52.52 -68.52 1.55
N GLN A 3 -51.90 -67.65 2.34
CA GLN A 3 -52.23 -66.22 2.39
C GLN A 3 -51.00 -65.37 2.75
N ALA A 4 -50.50 -64.70 1.69
CA ALA A 4 -49.70 -63.47 1.58
C ALA A 4 -48.16 -63.51 1.78
N PRO A 5 -47.45 -62.87 0.83
CA PRO A 5 -46.58 -61.75 1.17
C PRO A 5 -46.95 -60.49 0.35
N PRO A 6 -46.85 -59.27 0.89
CA PRO A 6 -46.71 -58.07 0.07
C PRO A 6 -45.23 -57.79 -0.15
N ASP A 7 -44.72 -58.19 -1.32
CA ASP A 7 -43.46 -57.68 -1.85
C ASP A 7 -43.62 -56.18 -2.11
N GLY A 8 -43.19 -55.36 -1.16
CA GLY A 8 -42.95 -53.95 -1.39
C GLY A 8 -41.75 -53.79 -2.35
N PRO A 9 -41.79 -52.83 -3.30
CA PRO A 9 -40.68 -52.62 -4.21
C PRO A 9 -39.43 -52.22 -3.42
N VAL A 10 -38.41 -53.07 -3.48
CA VAL A 10 -37.05 -52.72 -3.05
C VAL A 10 -36.63 -51.49 -3.87
N PRO A 11 -36.17 -50.38 -3.25
CA PRO A 11 -35.62 -49.28 -4.01
C PRO A 11 -34.38 -49.82 -4.72
N VAL A 12 -34.49 -50.01 -6.03
CA VAL A 12 -33.36 -50.26 -6.90
C VAL A 12 -32.51 -49.00 -6.81
N VAL A 13 -31.48 -49.03 -5.98
CA VAL A 13 -30.34 -48.11 -6.10
C VAL A 13 -29.73 -48.47 -7.44
N VAL A 14 -30.14 -47.75 -8.48
CA VAL A 14 -29.51 -47.81 -9.78
C VAL A 14 -28.13 -47.21 -9.57
N ASP A 15 -27.15 -48.05 -9.24
CA ASP A 15 -25.74 -47.69 -9.34
C ASP A 15 -25.46 -47.56 -10.84
N THR A 16 -25.55 -46.34 -11.35
CA THR A 16 -25.16 -45.99 -12.71
C THR A 16 -23.64 -46.15 -12.81
N PRO A 17 -23.11 -47.09 -13.62
CA PRO A 17 -21.67 -47.38 -13.72
C PRO A 17 -20.83 -46.23 -14.29
N GLY A 18 -21.45 -45.09 -14.59
CA GLY A 18 -20.83 -43.87 -15.11
C GLY A 18 -20.51 -42.81 -14.06
N ASP A 19 -20.93 -43.00 -12.81
CA ASP A 19 -20.74 -41.98 -11.76
C ASP A 19 -19.40 -42.12 -11.02
N GLU A 20 -18.84 -43.33 -10.90
CA GLU A 20 -17.53 -43.56 -10.26
C GLU A 20 -16.36 -42.80 -10.94
N PRO A 21 -16.23 -42.81 -12.29
CA PRO A 21 -15.17 -42.06 -12.97
C PRO A 21 -15.33 -40.55 -12.77
N CYS A 22 -16.56 -40.05 -12.84
CA CYS A 22 -16.86 -38.63 -12.62
C CYS A 22 -16.57 -38.20 -11.18
N ALA A 23 -16.93 -39.02 -10.19
CA ALA A 23 -16.64 -38.77 -8.78
C ALA A 23 -15.13 -38.78 -8.50
N GLN A 24 -14.39 -39.68 -9.13
CA GLN A 24 -12.94 -39.77 -8.99
C GLN A 24 -12.24 -38.56 -9.65
N ILE A 25 -12.62 -38.19 -10.87
CA ILE A 25 -12.13 -36.98 -11.56
C ILE A 25 -12.44 -35.73 -10.73
N TRP A 26 -13.66 -35.65 -10.17
CA TRP A 26 -14.07 -34.56 -9.31
C TRP A 26 -13.21 -34.49 -8.05
N SER A 27 -12.96 -35.61 -7.38
CA SER A 27 -12.09 -35.64 -6.19
C SER A 27 -10.65 -35.17 -6.47
N VAL A 28 -10.10 -35.53 -7.65
CA VAL A 28 -8.77 -35.09 -8.08
C VAL A 28 -8.77 -33.58 -8.37
N TYR A 29 -9.76 -33.08 -9.13
CA TYR A 29 -9.92 -31.64 -9.39
C TYR A 29 -10.05 -30.84 -8.09
N ILE A 30 -10.86 -31.33 -7.15
CA ILE A 30 -11.06 -30.75 -5.83
C ILE A 30 -9.74 -30.65 -5.05
N SER A 31 -8.97 -31.73 -5.04
CA SER A 31 -7.68 -31.76 -4.33
C SER A 31 -6.65 -30.80 -4.91
N GLU A 32 -6.69 -30.57 -6.22
CA GLU A 32 -5.74 -29.67 -6.88
C GLU A 32 -6.16 -28.20 -6.74
N ALA A 33 -7.46 -27.91 -6.80
CA ALA A 33 -8.01 -26.59 -6.52
C ALA A 33 -7.70 -26.13 -5.09
N GLU A 34 -7.80 -27.03 -4.08
CA GLU A 34 -7.46 -26.70 -2.70
C GLU A 34 -6.00 -26.25 -2.55
N LYS A 35 -5.07 -26.97 -3.18
CA LYS A 35 -3.64 -26.61 -3.14
C LYS A 35 -3.39 -25.27 -3.80
N TYR A 36 -3.97 -25.07 -4.99
CA TYR A 36 -3.81 -23.83 -5.75
C TYR A 36 -4.31 -22.62 -4.95
N ASP A 37 -5.51 -22.73 -4.40
CA ASP A 37 -6.11 -21.60 -3.70
C ASP A 37 -5.44 -21.34 -2.35
N LYS A 38 -5.01 -22.37 -1.62
CA LYS A 38 -4.22 -22.21 -0.40
C LYS A 38 -2.89 -21.51 -0.70
N ALA A 39 -2.20 -21.92 -1.76
CA ALA A 39 -0.97 -21.27 -2.20
C ALA A 39 -1.19 -19.80 -2.58
N LEU A 40 -2.33 -19.47 -3.22
CA LEU A 40 -2.69 -18.10 -3.56
C LEU A 40 -2.91 -17.24 -2.30
N VAL A 41 -3.67 -17.74 -1.32
CA VAL A 41 -3.92 -17.03 -0.06
C VAL A 41 -2.64 -16.84 0.73
N ASP A 42 -1.77 -17.86 0.82
CA ASP A 42 -0.49 -17.75 1.51
C ASP A 42 0.45 -16.76 0.82
N SER A 43 0.48 -16.75 -0.52
CA SER A 43 1.24 -15.75 -1.30
C SER A 43 0.74 -14.33 -1.04
N TRP A 44 -0.59 -14.12 -1.06
CA TRP A 44 -1.20 -12.83 -0.74
C TRP A 44 -0.82 -12.36 0.65
N ARG A 45 -0.98 -13.21 1.67
CA ARG A 45 -0.61 -12.89 3.05
C ARG A 45 0.88 -12.54 3.18
N GLY A 46 1.76 -13.27 2.49
CA GLY A 46 3.19 -12.95 2.44
C GLY A 46 3.45 -11.55 1.90
N ASN A 47 2.84 -11.21 0.76
CA ASN A 47 2.96 -9.89 0.14
C ASN A 47 2.42 -8.78 1.06
N MET A 48 1.27 -8.99 1.70
CA MET A 48 0.66 -8.03 2.62
C MET A 48 1.52 -7.80 3.85
N ASN A 49 2.05 -8.86 4.46
CA ASN A 49 2.95 -8.73 5.62
C ASN A 49 4.22 -7.94 5.25
N GLY A 50 4.81 -8.20 4.08
CA GLY A 50 5.93 -7.41 3.56
C GLY A 50 5.59 -5.92 3.42
N ILE A 51 4.41 -5.61 2.89
CA ILE A 51 3.89 -4.24 2.76
C ILE A 51 3.70 -3.58 4.13
N LEU A 52 3.14 -4.28 5.12
CA LEU A 52 2.96 -3.74 6.47
C LEU A 52 4.28 -3.37 7.14
N ILE A 53 5.26 -4.28 7.08
CA ILE A 53 6.60 -4.05 7.65
C ILE A 53 7.24 -2.83 6.97
N PHE A 54 7.18 -2.78 5.64
CA PHE A 54 7.70 -1.66 4.88
C PHE A 54 7.00 -0.35 5.25
N ALA A 55 5.67 -0.33 5.28
CA ALA A 55 4.88 0.86 5.60
C ALA A 55 5.17 1.38 7.02
N GLY A 56 5.37 0.48 7.99
CA GLY A 56 5.75 0.83 9.36
C GLY A 56 7.14 1.47 9.44
N LEU A 57 8.15 0.85 8.82
CA LEU A 57 9.51 1.40 8.76
C LEU A 57 9.54 2.75 8.01
N PHE A 58 8.83 2.84 6.89
CA PHE A 58 8.70 4.05 6.11
C PHE A 58 8.02 5.17 6.90
N SER A 59 6.94 4.86 7.63
CA SER A 59 6.26 5.83 8.49
C SER A 59 7.17 6.36 9.61
N ALA A 60 8.00 5.51 10.21
CA ALA A 60 8.96 5.93 11.22
C ALA A 60 10.01 6.91 10.67
N ILE A 61 10.59 6.59 9.50
CA ILE A 61 11.55 7.47 8.81
C ILE A 61 10.87 8.79 8.45
N LEU A 62 9.67 8.73 7.85
CA LEU A 62 8.91 9.91 7.44
C LEU A 62 8.53 10.80 8.63
N THR A 63 8.20 10.22 9.77
CA THR A 63 7.90 10.95 11.01
C THR A 63 9.11 11.76 11.49
N ALA A 64 10.34 11.23 11.37
CA ALA A 64 11.55 11.98 11.72
C ALA A 64 11.72 13.24 10.85
N PHE A 65 11.46 13.12 9.54
CA PHE A 65 11.48 14.27 8.64
C PHE A 65 10.36 15.27 8.95
N ILE A 66 9.14 14.80 9.20
CA ILE A 66 8.01 15.67 9.58
C ILE A 66 8.34 16.47 10.85
N ILE A 67 8.94 15.83 11.87
CA ILE A 67 9.35 16.52 13.11
C ILE A 67 10.36 17.63 12.82
N GLU A 68 11.31 17.39 11.91
CA GLU A 68 12.35 18.36 11.55
C GLU A 68 11.80 19.53 10.72
N SER A 69 10.82 19.29 9.85
CA SER A 69 10.26 20.33 8.97
C SER A 69 9.07 21.07 9.57
N TYR A 70 8.36 20.50 10.54
CA TYR A 70 7.26 21.17 11.23
C TYR A 70 7.64 22.55 11.80
N PRO A 71 8.82 22.76 12.42
CA PRO A 71 9.29 24.07 12.84
C PRO A 71 9.37 25.10 11.71
N THR A 72 9.70 24.69 10.48
CA THR A 72 9.80 25.60 9.33
C THR A 72 8.45 26.14 8.84
N LEU A 73 7.33 25.53 9.23
CA LEU A 73 5.99 26.10 9.00
C LEU A 73 5.60 27.18 10.01
N GLN A 74 6.20 27.15 11.21
CA GLN A 74 5.89 28.15 12.22
C GLN A 74 6.76 29.38 11.97
N PRO A 75 6.16 30.59 11.86
CA PRO A 75 6.96 31.80 11.81
C PRO A 75 7.74 31.89 13.11
N ASP A 76 9.07 32.00 13.02
CA ASP A 76 9.93 32.22 14.17
C ASP A 76 9.41 33.43 14.95
N MET A 77 8.79 33.17 16.11
CA MET A 77 8.21 34.21 16.95
C MET A 77 9.27 35.24 17.38
N ASN A 78 10.52 34.80 17.37
CA ASN A 78 11.73 35.60 17.60
C ASN A 78 11.98 36.59 16.44
N LEU A 79 11.86 36.14 15.19
CA LEU A 79 12.01 37.00 14.00
C LEU A 79 10.84 37.95 13.84
N VAL A 80 9.60 37.51 14.14
CA VAL A 80 8.42 38.39 14.16
C VAL A 80 8.58 39.46 15.24
N SER A 81 9.09 39.09 16.42
CA SER A 81 9.35 40.03 17.51
C SER A 81 10.49 40.99 17.18
N LEU A 82 11.58 40.53 16.57
CA LEU A 82 12.68 41.39 16.09
C LEU A 82 12.23 42.33 14.95
N ALA A 83 11.36 41.87 14.04
CA ALA A 83 10.76 42.71 13.01
C ALA A 83 9.82 43.76 13.60
N HIS A 84 9.06 43.40 14.63
CA HIS A 84 8.19 44.34 15.34
C HIS A 84 9.02 45.36 16.14
N ILE A 85 10.11 44.93 16.79
CA ILE A 85 11.04 45.81 17.50
C ILE A 85 11.76 46.73 16.52
N SER A 86 12.23 46.25 15.37
CA SER A 86 12.89 47.08 14.36
C SER A 86 11.94 48.12 13.78
N GLN A 87 10.67 47.77 13.54
CA GLN A 87 9.65 48.73 13.13
C GLN A 87 9.34 49.76 14.22
N GLN A 88 9.28 49.36 15.50
CA GLN A 88 9.12 50.31 16.61
C GLN A 88 10.30 51.28 16.72
N PHE A 89 11.54 50.79 16.58
CA PHE A 89 12.74 51.62 16.60
C PHE A 89 12.81 52.56 15.38
N ALA A 90 12.49 52.08 14.18
CA ALA A 90 12.46 52.90 12.96
C ALA A 90 11.39 54.01 13.04
N ASN A 91 10.23 53.72 13.61
CA ASN A 91 9.17 54.72 13.81
C ASN A 91 9.54 55.73 14.93
N SER A 92 10.34 55.30 15.91
CA SER A 92 10.87 56.18 16.96
C SER A 92 12.00 57.10 16.48
N THR A 93 12.72 56.73 15.41
CA THR A 93 13.77 57.56 14.78
C THR A 93 13.25 58.47 13.66
N ALA A 94 11.96 58.38 13.29
CA ALA A 94 11.32 59.22 12.27
C ALA A 94 11.32 60.74 12.58
N GLY A 95 11.78 61.16 13.77
CA GLY A 95 12.07 62.56 14.12
C GLY A 95 13.40 63.10 13.58
N ALA A 96 14.30 62.27 13.04
CA ALA A 96 15.59 62.72 12.51
C ALA A 96 15.95 61.97 11.21
N GLY A 97 15.70 62.61 10.06
CA GLY A 97 16.31 62.28 8.77
C GLY A 97 16.09 60.84 8.28
N THR A 98 14.99 60.60 7.56
CA THR A 98 14.64 59.31 6.97
C THR A 98 15.65 58.85 5.91
N ILE A 99 16.53 57.92 6.27
CA ILE A 99 17.19 57.02 5.31
C ILE A 99 16.20 55.87 5.06
N PRO A 100 15.70 55.65 3.82
CA PRO A 100 14.85 54.52 3.52
C PRO A 100 15.66 53.24 3.69
N ILE A 101 15.37 52.46 4.74
CA ILE A 101 15.88 51.09 4.85
C ILE A 101 15.19 50.31 3.73
N PRO A 102 15.91 49.70 2.79
CA PRO A 102 15.28 48.93 1.72
C PRO A 102 14.49 47.77 2.33
N SER A 103 13.21 47.69 2.00
CA SER A 103 12.26 46.67 2.48
C SER A 103 12.63 45.23 2.06
N SER A 104 13.76 45.04 1.37
CA SER A 104 14.27 43.76 0.87
C SER A 104 14.99 42.91 1.93
N VAL A 105 15.17 43.40 3.16
CA VAL A 105 15.84 42.63 4.24
C VAL A 105 14.90 41.59 4.88
N TYR A 106 13.59 41.66 4.62
CA TYR A 106 12.60 40.68 5.09
C TYR A 106 12.01 39.88 3.92
N ALA A 107 12.85 39.41 3.00
CA ALA A 107 12.46 38.25 2.21
C ALA A 107 12.27 37.10 3.20
N ALA A 108 11.02 36.83 3.58
CA ALA A 108 10.68 35.65 4.36
C ALA A 108 11.33 34.45 3.67
N PRO A 109 11.99 33.54 4.39
CA PRO A 109 12.52 32.31 3.79
C PRO A 109 11.40 31.65 3.00
N ASP A 110 11.69 31.06 1.84
CA ASP A 110 10.74 30.53 0.84
C ASP A 110 9.64 29.65 1.47
N TYR A 111 8.63 30.29 2.06
CA TYR A 111 7.56 29.68 2.84
C TYR A 111 6.76 28.73 1.96
N THR A 112 6.67 29.05 0.66
CA THR A 112 6.01 28.24 -0.35
C THR A 112 6.68 26.87 -0.52
N ILE A 113 8.02 26.80 -0.54
CA ILE A 113 8.73 25.53 -0.75
C ILE A 113 8.62 24.67 0.50
N SER A 114 8.82 25.24 1.70
CA SER A 114 8.62 24.51 2.97
C SER A 114 7.19 23.98 3.11
N LEU A 115 6.18 24.79 2.79
CA LEU A 115 4.77 24.37 2.82
C LEU A 115 4.51 23.18 1.88
N ILE A 116 5.02 23.25 0.65
CA ILE A 116 4.88 22.18 -0.35
C ILE A 116 5.56 20.89 0.13
N CYS A 117 6.77 20.97 0.70
CA CYS A 117 7.47 19.81 1.26
C CYS A 117 6.64 19.10 2.35
N ASN A 118 6.07 19.88 3.27
CA ASN A 118 5.25 19.34 4.34
C ASN A 118 3.96 18.70 3.81
N ILE A 119 3.28 19.33 2.85
CA ILE A 119 2.11 18.74 2.19
C ILE A 119 2.48 17.39 1.57
N PHE A 120 3.59 17.31 0.82
CA PHE A 120 4.03 16.06 0.22
C PHE A 120 4.35 14.97 1.26
N TRP A 121 4.96 15.31 2.38
CA TRP A 121 5.25 14.36 3.45
C TRP A 121 3.99 13.88 4.18
N PHE A 122 3.03 14.78 4.46
CA PHE A 122 1.75 14.36 5.04
C PHE A 122 0.94 13.49 4.08
N LEU A 123 0.89 13.82 2.79
CA LEU A 123 0.22 12.97 1.80
C LEU A 123 0.91 11.60 1.67
N SER A 124 2.25 11.59 1.63
CA SER A 124 3.05 10.37 1.63
C SER A 124 2.69 9.47 2.83
N LEU A 125 2.66 10.06 4.03
CA LEU A 125 2.29 9.33 5.26
C LEU A 125 0.87 8.77 5.17
N GLY A 126 -0.08 9.58 4.69
CA GLY A 126 -1.47 9.18 4.50
C GLY A 126 -1.62 8.02 3.53
N PHE A 127 -0.93 8.04 2.39
CA PHE A 127 -0.94 6.95 1.42
C PHE A 127 -0.29 5.67 1.97
N SER A 128 0.85 5.79 2.67
CA SER A 128 1.48 4.66 3.35
C SER A 128 0.54 4.01 4.36
N LEU A 129 -0.09 4.82 5.23
CA LEU A 129 -1.01 4.31 6.24
C LEU A 129 -2.27 3.69 5.62
N THR A 130 -2.80 4.29 4.57
CA THR A 130 -3.95 3.74 3.81
C THR A 130 -3.59 2.38 3.19
N SER A 131 -2.38 2.25 2.64
CA SER A 131 -1.88 0.97 2.11
C SER A 131 -1.76 -0.08 3.22
N ALA A 132 -1.24 0.29 4.40
CA ALA A 132 -1.09 -0.60 5.56
C ALA A 132 -2.45 -1.04 6.12
N LEU A 133 -3.41 -0.11 6.24
CA LEU A 133 -4.77 -0.41 6.66
C LEU A 133 -5.46 -1.38 5.70
N THR A 134 -5.35 -1.11 4.40
CA THR A 134 -5.93 -1.99 3.37
C THR A 134 -5.30 -3.37 3.39
N ALA A 135 -3.96 -3.46 3.52
CA ALA A 135 -3.26 -4.72 3.65
C ALA A 135 -3.64 -5.49 4.92
N THR A 136 -3.83 -4.79 6.04
CA THR A 136 -4.30 -5.40 7.30
C THR A 136 -5.70 -5.97 7.16
N LEU A 137 -6.60 -5.26 6.48
CA LEU A 137 -7.94 -5.75 6.18
C LEU A 137 -7.86 -7.02 5.33
N VAL A 138 -7.10 -7.02 4.23
CA VAL A 138 -6.98 -8.22 3.40
C VAL A 138 -6.40 -9.40 4.18
N GLU A 139 -5.42 -9.15 5.06
CA GLU A 139 -4.85 -10.21 5.89
C GLU A 139 -5.84 -10.75 6.94
N GLN A 140 -6.64 -9.87 7.57
CA GLN A 140 -7.70 -10.27 8.50
C GLN A 140 -8.74 -11.14 7.81
N TRP A 141 -9.19 -10.73 6.62
CA TRP A 141 -10.14 -11.50 5.82
C TRP A 141 -9.56 -12.85 5.41
N ALA A 142 -8.30 -12.89 4.98
CA ALA A 142 -7.61 -14.13 4.63
C ALA A 142 -7.52 -15.10 5.82
N ARG A 143 -7.24 -14.59 7.03
CA ARG A 143 -7.18 -15.41 8.26
C ARG A 143 -8.55 -15.94 8.69
N ASP A 144 -9.57 -15.08 8.76
CA ASP A 144 -10.93 -15.50 9.12
C ASP A 144 -11.44 -16.58 8.15
N PHE A 145 -11.12 -16.42 6.87
CA PHE A 145 -11.47 -17.40 5.85
C PHE A 145 -10.79 -18.75 6.05
N LEU A 146 -9.45 -18.77 6.23
CA LEU A 146 -8.72 -20.02 6.46
C LEU A 146 -9.25 -20.76 7.71
N GLN A 147 -9.52 -20.01 8.78
CA GLN A 147 -10.07 -20.53 10.02
C GLN A 147 -11.47 -21.14 9.81
N ARG A 148 -12.37 -20.48 9.07
CA ARG A 148 -13.71 -21.02 8.76
C ARG A 148 -13.65 -22.29 7.92
N THR A 149 -12.70 -22.38 6.99
CA THR A 149 -12.52 -23.58 6.16
C THR A 149 -11.98 -24.75 6.97
N GLU A 150 -11.08 -24.51 7.93
CA GLU A 150 -10.54 -25.57 8.79
C GLU A 150 -11.60 -26.20 9.73
N MET A 151 -12.63 -25.44 10.12
CA MET A 151 -13.70 -25.91 11.01
C MET A 151 -14.72 -26.85 10.35
N GLN A 152 -14.70 -26.99 9.02
CA GLN A 152 -15.68 -27.83 8.30
C GLN A 152 -15.23 -29.32 8.33
N PRO A 153 -16.10 -30.25 8.76
CA PRO A 153 -15.70 -31.65 8.98
C PRO A 153 -15.56 -32.49 7.69
N SER A 154 -16.17 -32.07 6.57
CA SER A 154 -16.08 -32.82 5.31
C SER A 154 -15.19 -32.11 4.29
N PRO A 155 -14.19 -32.79 3.70
CA PRO A 155 -13.27 -32.20 2.72
C PRO A 155 -13.97 -31.66 1.47
N VAL A 156 -15.08 -32.27 1.06
CA VAL A 156 -15.84 -31.85 -0.12
C VAL A 156 -16.58 -30.54 0.11
N LYS A 157 -17.31 -30.38 1.24
CA LYS A 157 -18.01 -29.12 1.55
C LYS A 157 -17.08 -27.98 1.94
N ARG A 158 -15.90 -28.30 2.49
CA ARG A 158 -14.80 -27.34 2.71
C ARG A 158 -14.46 -26.65 1.41
N LEU A 159 -14.19 -27.43 0.36
CA LEU A 159 -13.79 -26.88 -0.93
C LEU A 159 -14.94 -26.15 -1.62
N GLU A 160 -16.15 -26.71 -1.64
CA GLU A 160 -17.27 -26.08 -2.34
C GLU A 160 -17.57 -24.69 -1.76
N SER A 161 -17.54 -24.56 -0.43
CA SER A 161 -17.69 -23.28 0.26
C SER A 161 -16.53 -22.32 -0.04
N PHE A 162 -15.31 -22.87 -0.04
CA PHE A 162 -14.08 -22.12 -0.27
C PHE A 162 -14.00 -21.56 -1.70
N HIS A 163 -14.17 -22.40 -2.73
CA HIS A 163 -14.08 -22.02 -4.12
C HIS A 163 -15.23 -21.08 -4.53
N THR A 164 -16.46 -21.38 -4.10
CA THR A 164 -17.62 -20.52 -4.36
C THR A 164 -17.42 -19.14 -3.74
N PHE A 165 -16.89 -19.08 -2.52
CA PHE A 165 -16.62 -17.82 -1.85
C PHE A 165 -15.50 -17.02 -2.53
N ILE A 166 -14.36 -17.62 -2.89
CA ILE A 166 -13.32 -16.91 -3.67
C ILE A 166 -13.91 -16.40 -4.99
N THR A 167 -14.70 -17.22 -5.69
CA THR A 167 -15.30 -16.83 -6.96
C THR A 167 -16.31 -15.68 -6.78
N VAL A 168 -17.10 -15.71 -5.71
CA VAL A 168 -18.05 -14.63 -5.35
C VAL A 168 -17.29 -13.39 -4.89
N CYS A 169 -16.24 -13.50 -4.09
CA CYS A 169 -15.41 -12.37 -3.65
C CYS A 169 -14.64 -11.75 -4.81
N MET A 170 -14.08 -12.55 -5.71
CA MET A 170 -13.45 -12.08 -6.93
C MET A 170 -14.46 -11.33 -7.82
N LYS A 171 -15.66 -11.90 -8.03
CA LYS A 171 -16.71 -11.25 -8.85
C LYS A 171 -17.34 -10.03 -8.19
N ARG A 172 -17.54 -10.05 -6.87
CA ARG A 172 -18.32 -9.03 -6.15
C ARG A 172 -17.48 -7.91 -5.57
N PHE A 173 -16.26 -8.19 -5.11
CA PHE A 173 -15.39 -7.22 -4.46
C PHE A 173 -14.20 -6.75 -5.30
N ARG A 174 -14.04 -7.21 -6.56
CA ARG A 174 -12.84 -6.97 -7.39
C ARG A 174 -11.57 -7.08 -6.54
N MET A 175 -11.46 -8.14 -5.72
CA MET A 175 -10.38 -8.29 -4.74
C MET A 175 -9.00 -8.24 -5.41
N HIS A 176 -8.87 -8.70 -6.67
CA HIS A 176 -7.69 -8.49 -7.50
C HIS A 176 -7.33 -7.01 -7.71
N ALA A 177 -8.32 -6.12 -7.89
CA ALA A 177 -8.08 -4.69 -8.00
C ALA A 177 -7.63 -4.10 -6.66
N VAL A 178 -8.25 -4.49 -5.54
CA VAL A 178 -7.85 -4.00 -4.21
C VAL A 178 -6.43 -4.45 -3.88
N VAL A 179 -6.12 -5.74 -4.06
CA VAL A 179 -4.78 -6.29 -3.82
C VAL A 179 -3.73 -5.65 -4.74
N GLY A 180 -4.08 -5.37 -6.00
CA GLY A 180 -3.20 -4.66 -6.93
C GLY A 180 -3.02 -3.16 -6.63
N ILE A 181 -3.99 -2.51 -6.00
CA ILE A 181 -3.91 -1.09 -5.62
C ILE A 181 -2.99 -0.89 -4.40
N ILE A 182 -2.86 -1.87 -3.50
CA ILE A 182 -2.04 -1.73 -2.29
C ILE A 182 -0.57 -1.41 -2.62
N PRO A 183 0.15 -2.21 -3.46
CA PRO A 183 1.51 -1.86 -3.86
C PRO A 183 1.59 -0.52 -4.59
N MET A 184 0.59 -0.18 -5.42
CA MET A 184 0.57 1.12 -6.10
C MET A 184 0.50 2.29 -5.13
N LEU A 185 -0.35 2.22 -4.10
CA LEU A 185 -0.42 3.26 -3.06
C LEU A 185 0.92 3.42 -2.33
N LEU A 186 1.59 2.31 -2.04
CA LEU A 186 2.91 2.30 -1.42
C LEU A 186 3.97 2.95 -2.32
N HIS A 187 3.99 2.62 -3.62
CA HIS A 187 4.89 3.28 -4.58
C HIS A 187 4.60 4.77 -4.74
N MET A 188 3.33 5.17 -4.80
CA MET A 188 2.94 6.59 -4.85
C MET A 188 3.39 7.34 -3.60
N SER A 189 3.29 6.71 -2.43
CA SER A 189 3.81 7.23 -1.17
C SER A 189 5.33 7.47 -1.21
N LEU A 190 6.10 6.51 -1.71
CA LEU A 190 7.55 6.62 -1.89
C LEU A 190 7.93 7.77 -2.84
N LEU A 191 7.24 7.88 -3.99
CA LEU A 191 7.49 8.94 -4.96
C LEU A 191 7.24 10.32 -4.35
N LEU A 192 6.13 10.49 -3.63
CA LEU A 192 5.83 11.74 -2.93
C LEU A 192 6.88 12.08 -1.87
N PHE A 193 7.37 11.08 -1.14
CA PHE A 193 8.43 11.28 -0.15
C PHE A 193 9.73 11.75 -0.79
N PHE A 194 10.17 11.10 -1.88
CA PHE A 194 11.37 11.53 -2.58
C PHE A 194 11.23 12.93 -3.19
N ALA A 195 10.05 13.27 -3.72
CA ALA A 195 9.78 14.63 -4.20
C ALA A 195 9.91 15.67 -3.08
N GLY A 196 9.31 15.42 -1.91
CA GLY A 196 9.45 16.28 -0.74
C GLY A 196 10.88 16.32 -0.20
N LEU A 197 11.61 15.20 -0.22
CA LEU A 197 13.00 15.11 0.21
C LEU A 197 13.91 15.98 -0.67
N VAL A 198 13.79 15.86 -2.00
CA VAL A 198 14.58 16.67 -2.93
C VAL A 198 14.31 18.16 -2.74
N ALA A 199 13.04 18.55 -2.62
CA ALA A 199 12.66 19.95 -2.38
C ALA A 199 13.20 20.46 -1.02
N PHE A 200 13.18 19.63 0.02
CA PHE A 200 13.78 19.96 1.31
C PHE A 200 15.31 20.11 1.22
N LEU A 201 15.99 19.24 0.49
CA LEU A 201 17.45 19.35 0.33
C LEU A 201 17.85 20.64 -0.40
N PHE A 202 17.06 21.10 -1.37
CA PHE A 202 17.30 22.39 -2.04
C PHE A 202 17.20 23.59 -1.08
N LEU A 203 16.38 23.50 -0.02
CA LEU A 203 16.31 24.51 1.03
C LEU A 203 17.53 24.49 1.96
N VAL A 204 18.15 23.32 2.16
CA VAL A 204 19.29 23.15 3.08
C VAL A 204 20.61 23.46 2.39
N ASP A 205 20.94 22.74 1.33
CA ASP A 205 22.17 22.92 0.56
C ASP A 205 22.02 22.39 -0.87
N ASN A 206 22.36 23.24 -1.84
CA ASN A 206 22.21 22.92 -3.25
C ASN A 206 23.14 21.79 -3.72
N THR A 207 24.33 21.65 -3.12
CA THR A 207 25.29 20.59 -3.48
C THR A 207 24.77 19.23 -3.04
N VAL A 208 24.29 19.13 -1.79
CA VAL A 208 23.69 17.90 -1.27
C VAL A 208 22.44 17.54 -2.08
N ALA A 209 21.62 18.51 -2.46
CA ALA A 209 20.45 18.30 -3.30
C ALA A 209 20.80 17.64 -4.65
N TRP A 210 21.79 18.17 -5.38
CA TRP A 210 22.20 17.61 -6.67
C TRP A 210 22.77 16.20 -6.55
N VAL A 211 23.56 15.92 -5.50
CA VAL A 211 24.08 14.57 -5.24
C VAL A 211 22.93 13.59 -4.98
N SER A 212 21.95 13.97 -4.15
CA SER A 212 20.77 13.13 -3.87
C SER A 212 19.89 12.92 -5.10
N VAL A 213 19.67 13.94 -5.93
CA VAL A 213 18.96 13.80 -7.22
C VAL A 213 19.69 12.82 -8.14
N GLY A 214 21.02 12.89 -8.22
CA GLY A 214 21.82 11.97 -9.03
C GLY A 214 21.63 10.51 -8.58
N ILE A 215 21.74 10.24 -7.27
CA ILE A 215 21.54 8.90 -6.71
C ILE A 215 20.11 8.41 -6.97
N LEU A 216 19.10 9.23 -6.69
CA LEU A 216 17.69 8.88 -6.91
C LEU A 216 17.41 8.59 -8.39
N THR A 217 17.99 9.36 -9.30
CA THR A 217 17.83 9.15 -10.75
C THR A 217 18.41 7.79 -11.18
N ILE A 218 19.60 7.43 -10.69
CA ILE A 218 20.21 6.13 -10.99
C ILE A 218 19.34 4.98 -10.46
N VAL A 219 18.85 5.09 -9.22
CA VAL A 219 17.98 4.08 -8.61
C VAL A 219 16.65 3.97 -9.36
N SER A 220 16.03 5.10 -9.73
CA SER A 220 14.80 5.10 -10.52
C SER A 220 15.00 4.52 -11.91
N LEU A 221 16.12 4.81 -12.58
CA LEU A 221 16.47 4.21 -13.87
C LEU A 221 16.65 2.69 -13.74
N LEU A 222 17.34 2.22 -12.71
CA LEU A 222 17.47 0.78 -12.42
C LEU A 222 16.12 0.13 -12.16
N TYR A 223 15.26 0.78 -11.36
CA TYR A 223 13.91 0.30 -11.07
C TYR A 223 13.07 0.18 -12.34
N VAL A 224 12.99 1.25 -13.14
CA VAL A 224 12.25 1.26 -14.42
C VAL A 224 12.84 0.22 -15.38
N SER A 225 14.16 0.10 -15.44
CA SER A 225 14.81 -0.92 -16.28
C SER A 225 14.40 -2.33 -15.86
N MET A 226 14.35 -2.63 -14.56
CA MET A 226 13.90 -3.93 -14.03
C MET A 226 12.40 -4.18 -14.27
N THR A 227 11.57 -3.14 -14.21
CA THR A 227 10.13 -3.26 -14.49
C THR A 227 9.82 -3.38 -15.99
N VAL A 228 10.63 -2.77 -16.86
CA VAL A 228 10.45 -2.79 -18.33
C VAL A 228 11.17 -3.97 -18.99
N LEU A 229 12.25 -4.51 -18.39
CA LEU A 229 12.95 -5.71 -18.87
C LEU A 229 12.01 -6.89 -19.22
N PRO A 230 10.99 -7.24 -18.41
CA PRO A 230 10.08 -8.33 -18.73
C PRO A 230 9.08 -8.02 -19.86
N LEU A 231 9.00 -6.78 -20.35
CA LEU A 231 8.17 -6.41 -21.50
C LEU A 231 8.89 -6.61 -22.84
N ASP A 232 10.22 -6.52 -22.85
CA ASP A 232 11.03 -6.60 -24.07
C ASP A 232 11.49 -8.05 -24.37
N ARG A 233 11.51 -8.92 -23.35
CA ARG A 233 11.76 -10.36 -23.51
C ARG A 233 10.77 -11.21 -22.74
N VAL A 234 9.92 -11.92 -23.50
CA VAL A 234 8.90 -12.87 -23.03
C VAL A 234 9.51 -14.03 -22.19
N ASP A 235 10.82 -14.26 -22.26
CA ASP A 235 11.55 -15.33 -21.56
C ASP A 235 12.31 -14.90 -20.29
N CYS A 236 12.07 -13.69 -19.75
CA CYS A 236 12.78 -13.24 -18.55
C CYS A 236 12.13 -13.75 -17.24
N PRO A 237 12.90 -14.36 -16.31
CA PRO A 237 12.39 -14.89 -15.02
C PRO A 237 11.97 -13.80 -14.01
N TYR A 238 12.17 -12.51 -14.34
CA TYR A 238 11.74 -11.38 -13.54
C TYR A 238 10.29 -11.00 -13.85
N LYS A 239 9.35 -11.92 -13.58
CA LYS A 239 7.94 -11.54 -13.41
C LYS A 239 7.81 -10.88 -12.04
N THR A 240 7.92 -9.56 -11.99
CA THR A 240 7.41 -8.82 -10.83
C THR A 240 5.89 -9.02 -10.76
N PRO A 241 5.35 -9.30 -9.56
CA PRO A 241 3.92 -9.58 -9.35
C PRO A 241 3.01 -8.39 -9.70
#